data_AF-A0A8T4LKD8-F1
#
_entry.id   AF-A0A8T4LKD8-F1
#
_cell.length_a   1.000
_cell.length_b   1.000
_cell.length_c   1.000
_cell.angle_alpha   90.00
_cell.angle_beta   90.00
_cell.angle_gamma   90.00
#
_symmetry.space_group_name_H-M   'P 1'
#
loop_
_entity.id
_entity.type
_entity.pdbx_description
1 polymer ?
#
loop_
_entity_poly.entity_id
_entity_poly.type
_entity_poly.pdbx_seq_one_letter_code
_entity_poly.pdbx_strand_id
1 'polypeptide(L)'
;MFTTSRYASKKTRELAKWFSSAFDQNYYARGKKTVSKFVELSRKIGDERVFIVKEKDGNPILLDVIEVYEDLKWKWTGSIGIGYENER
;
A
#
# COMPACT_ATOMS: atom_id res chain seq x y z
N MET A 1 -6.35 2.86 -3.44
CA MET A 1 -5.60 1.69 -3.95
C MET A 1 -4.62 1.10 -2.97
N PHE A 2 -4.28 -0.19 -3.13
CA PHE A 2 -3.25 -0.91 -2.38
C PHE A 2 -2.04 -1.31 -3.26
N THR A 3 -0.86 -1.28 -2.67
CA THR A 3 0.40 -1.83 -3.22
C THR A 3 1.29 -2.30 -2.06
N THR A 4 2.41 -2.94 -2.38
CA THR A 4 3.46 -3.28 -1.40
C THR A 4 4.68 -2.35 -1.50
N SER A 5 5.63 -2.48 -0.58
CA SER A 5 7.02 -2.07 -0.76
C SER A 5 7.69 -2.78 -1.95
N ARG A 6 8.85 -2.26 -2.40
CA ARG A 6 9.64 -2.92 -3.45
C ARG A 6 10.17 -4.25 -2.94
N TYR A 7 10.24 -5.24 -3.85
CA TYR A 7 10.74 -6.60 -3.57
C TYR A 7 10.00 -7.33 -2.44
N ALA A 8 8.77 -6.93 -2.12
CA ALA A 8 7.99 -7.54 -1.05
C ALA A 8 7.84 -9.05 -1.23
N SER A 9 7.87 -9.80 -0.13
CA SER A 9 7.65 -11.24 -0.04
C SER A 9 6.26 -11.66 -0.54
N LYS A 10 6.08 -12.97 -0.74
CA LYS A 10 4.76 -13.55 -1.09
C LYS A 10 3.71 -13.20 -0.03
N LYS A 11 4.03 -13.38 1.25
CA LYS A 11 3.16 -13.09 2.41
C LYS A 11 2.66 -11.65 2.39
N THR A 12 3.53 -10.69 2.13
CA THR A 12 3.16 -9.26 2.07
C THR A 12 2.29 -8.93 0.87
N ARG A 13 2.53 -9.54 -0.29
CA ARG A 13 1.67 -9.38 -1.48
C ARG A 13 0.28 -9.97 -1.24
N GLU A 14 0.20 -11.12 -0.58
CA GLU A 14 -1.06 -11.77 -0.23
C GLU A 14 -1.85 -10.90 0.75
N LEU A 15 -1.20 -10.36 1.79
CA LEU A 15 -1.86 -9.43 2.72
C LEU A 15 -2.36 -8.16 2.01
N ALA A 16 -1.57 -7.58 1.10
CA ALA A 16 -1.99 -6.38 0.36
C ALA A 16 -3.19 -6.66 -0.57
N LYS A 17 -3.26 -7.85 -1.18
CA LYS A 17 -4.43 -8.30 -1.97
C LYS A 17 -5.65 -8.57 -1.09
N TRP A 18 -5.42 -9.12 0.11
CA TRP A 18 -6.50 -9.33 1.06
C TRP A 18 -7.10 -7.99 1.49
N PHE A 19 -6.26 -7.00 1.86
CA PHE A 19 -6.73 -5.66 2.17
C PHE A 19 -7.47 -5.01 0.99
N SER A 20 -6.94 -5.13 -0.23
CA SER A 20 -7.60 -4.56 -1.40
C SER A 20 -9.00 -5.13 -1.59
N SER A 21 -9.17 -6.43 -1.36
CA SER A 21 -10.47 -7.11 -1.44
C SER A 21 -11.39 -6.69 -0.30
N ALA A 22 -10.87 -6.60 0.93
CA ALA A 22 -11.64 -6.24 2.13
C ALA A 22 -12.17 -4.80 2.09
N PHE A 23 -11.45 -3.89 1.43
CA PHE A 23 -11.83 -2.47 1.33
C PHE A 23 -12.44 -2.08 -0.02
N ASP A 24 -12.70 -3.05 -0.92
CA ASP A 24 -13.17 -2.82 -2.29
C ASP A 24 -12.32 -1.78 -3.05
N GLN A 25 -11.00 -2.03 -3.06
CA GLN A 25 -9.99 -1.13 -3.62
C GLN A 25 -9.10 -1.91 -4.58
N ASN A 26 -8.54 -1.23 -5.58
CA ASN A 26 -7.65 -1.87 -6.54
C ASN A 26 -6.29 -2.23 -5.91
N TYR A 27 -5.79 -3.45 -6.18
CA TYR A 27 -4.41 -3.84 -5.91
C TYR A 27 -3.55 -3.71 -7.16
N TYR A 28 -2.40 -3.03 -7.02
CA TYR A 28 -1.41 -2.93 -8.06
C TYR A 28 -0.04 -3.44 -7.58
N ALA A 29 0.59 -4.29 -8.39
CA ALA A 29 1.93 -4.78 -8.09
C ALA A 29 2.96 -3.63 -8.13
N ARG A 30 3.81 -3.57 -7.10
CA ARG A 30 4.82 -2.50 -6.94
C ARG A 30 5.80 -2.41 -8.12
N GLY A 31 6.42 -3.54 -8.48
CA GLY A 31 7.44 -3.61 -9.53
C GLY A 31 8.53 -2.52 -9.40
N LYS A 32 8.92 -1.91 -10.52
CA LYS A 32 9.86 -0.79 -10.57
C LYS A 32 9.20 0.59 -10.35
N LYS A 33 7.87 0.65 -10.25
CA LYS A 33 7.11 1.92 -10.16
C LYS A 33 7.49 2.70 -8.89
N THR A 34 7.59 4.02 -9.03
CA THR A 34 7.83 4.96 -7.93
C THR A 34 6.53 5.25 -7.19
N VAL A 35 6.62 5.85 -5.99
CA VAL A 35 5.43 6.34 -5.26
C VAL A 35 4.64 7.31 -6.13
N SER A 36 5.31 8.26 -6.78
CA SER A 36 4.68 9.22 -7.69
C SER A 36 3.84 8.55 -8.77
N LYS A 37 4.27 7.38 -9.28
CA LYS A 37 3.49 6.67 -10.28
C LYS A 37 2.19 6.08 -9.74
N PHE A 38 2.16 5.66 -8.46
CA PHE A 38 0.93 5.23 -7.80
C PHE A 38 0.02 6.40 -7.48
N VAL A 39 0.58 7.55 -7.09
CA VAL A 39 -0.19 8.78 -6.90
C VAL A 39 -0.87 9.21 -8.20
N GLU A 40 -0.11 9.25 -9.32
CA GLU A 40 -0.67 9.52 -10.65
C GLU A 40 -1.77 8.53 -11.03
N LEU A 41 -1.55 7.24 -10.79
CA LEU A 41 -2.54 6.21 -11.08
C LEU A 41 -3.79 6.37 -10.24
N SER A 42 -3.65 6.71 -8.95
CA SER A 42 -4.76 6.93 -8.02
C SER A 42 -5.65 8.06 -8.51
N ARG A 43 -5.05 9.18 -8.92
CA ARG A 43 -5.80 10.29 -9.53
C ARG A 43 -6.59 9.86 -10.75
N LYS A 44 -5.97 9.08 -11.64
CA LYS A 44 -6.62 8.63 -12.88
C LYS A 44 -7.83 7.72 -12.64
N ILE A 45 -7.82 6.97 -11.55
CA ILE A 45 -8.91 6.04 -11.21
C ILE A 45 -9.87 6.61 -10.16
N GLY A 46 -9.66 7.84 -9.69
CA GLY A 46 -10.49 8.48 -8.66
C GLY A 46 -10.21 8.04 -7.23
N ASP A 47 -9.06 7.38 -6.97
CA ASP A 47 -8.65 7.01 -5.62
C ASP A 47 -7.96 8.19 -4.91
N GLU A 48 -8.44 8.53 -3.72
CA GLU A 48 -7.88 9.60 -2.89
C GLU A 48 -6.72 9.12 -2.00
N ARG A 49 -6.48 7.80 -1.94
CA ARG A 49 -5.48 7.20 -1.05
C ARG A 49 -4.66 6.11 -1.72
N VAL A 50 -3.35 6.13 -1.46
CA VAL A 50 -2.44 5.01 -1.74
C VAL A 50 -2.04 4.37 -0.42
N PHE A 51 -2.35 3.08 -0.30
CA PHE A 51 -1.95 2.23 0.81
C PHE A 51 -0.73 1.41 0.41
N ILE A 52 0.35 1.47 1.20
CA ILE A 52 1.58 0.71 0.96
C ILE A 52 1.84 -0.23 2.12
N VAL A 53 1.69 -1.53 1.89
CA VAL A 53 2.08 -2.55 2.86
C VAL A 53 3.60 -2.72 2.81
N LYS A 54 4.28 -2.42 3.91
CA LYS A 54 5.72 -2.64 4.10
C LYS A 54 5.98 -3.88 4.92
N GLU A 55 7.14 -4.46 4.68
CA GLU A 55 7.63 -5.62 5.39
C GLU A 55 9.01 -5.40 5.97
N LYS A 56 9.35 -6.24 6.94
CA LYS A 56 10.68 -6.44 7.49
C LYS A 56 10.90 -7.93 7.63
N ASP A 57 12.01 -8.43 7.09
CA ASP A 57 12.40 -9.84 7.16
C ASP A 57 11.29 -10.81 6.70
N GLY A 58 10.61 -10.47 5.59
CA GLY A 58 9.52 -11.25 5.02
C GLY A 58 8.18 -11.18 5.78
N ASN A 59 8.10 -10.38 6.85
CA ASN A 59 6.88 -10.18 7.63
C ASN A 59 6.29 -8.79 7.37
N PRO A 60 4.98 -8.69 7.05
CA PRO A 60 4.30 -7.40 6.94
C PRO A 60 4.25 -6.76 8.33
N ILE A 61 4.70 -5.51 8.45
CA ILE A 61 4.80 -4.82 9.74
C ILE A 61 4.10 -3.47 9.76
N LEU A 62 3.92 -2.84 8.60
CA LEU A 62 3.41 -1.48 8.51
C LEU A 62 2.50 -1.33 7.29
N LEU A 63 1.44 -0.54 7.46
CA LEU A 63 0.63 -0.01 6.39
C LEU A 63 0.80 1.51 6.35
N ASP A 64 1.46 2.01 5.31
CA ASP A 64 1.53 3.45 5.09
C ASP A 64 0.33 3.97 4.32
N VAL A 65 -0.04 5.19 4.64
CA VAL A 65 -1.12 5.90 3.97
C VAL A 65 -0.56 7.17 3.33
N ILE A 66 -0.87 7.33 2.05
CA ILE A 66 -0.61 8.54 1.30
C ILE A 66 -1.95 9.09 0.85
N GLU A 67 -2.25 10.33 1.24
CA GLU A 67 -3.38 11.08 0.70
C GLU A 67 -2.99 11.76 -0.61
N VAL A 68 -3.90 11.68 -1.57
CA VAL A 68 -3.74 12.20 -2.92
C VAL A 68 -4.80 13.28 -3.11
N TYR A 69 -4.35 14.53 -3.26
CA TYR A 69 -5.22 15.67 -3.50
C TYR A 69 -5.31 15.97 -5.01
N GLU A 70 -6.37 16.69 -5.40
CA GLU A 70 -6.63 17.09 -6.79
C GLU A 70 -5.60 18.10 -7.33
N ASP A 71 -5.04 18.95 -6.47
CA ASP A 71 -4.11 20.05 -6.81
C ASP A 71 -2.66 19.61 -7.07
N LEU A 72 -2.48 18.37 -7.52
CA LEU A 72 -1.20 17.70 -7.69
C LEU A 72 -0.38 17.47 -6.41
N LYS A 73 -0.85 17.92 -5.25
CA LYS A 73 -0.18 17.61 -3.97
C LYS A 73 -0.57 16.23 -3.47
N TRP A 74 0.37 15.60 -2.78
CA TRP A 74 0.13 14.38 -2.02
C TRP A 74 0.94 14.43 -0.75
N LYS A 75 0.46 13.78 0.30
CA LYS A 75 1.09 13.80 1.62
C LYS A 75 1.14 12.40 2.20
N TRP A 76 2.29 12.06 2.77
CA TRP A 76 2.37 10.91 3.66
C TRP A 76 1.68 11.24 4.97
N THR A 77 0.55 10.60 5.26
CA THR A 77 -0.27 10.95 6.43
C THR A 77 0.08 10.11 7.66
N GLY A 78 0.64 8.92 7.48
CA GLY A 78 1.16 8.13 8.59
C GLY A 78 1.43 6.68 8.23
N SER A 79 1.73 5.92 9.27
CA SER A 79 1.96 4.47 9.22
C SER A 79 1.15 3.80 10.33
N ILE A 80 0.44 2.72 10.00
CA ILE A 80 -0.31 1.90 10.93
C ILE A 80 0.48 0.61 11.16
N GLY A 81 0.73 0.25 12.42
CA GLY A 81 1.36 -1.03 12.78
C GLY A 81 0.46 -2.21 12.41
N ILE A 82 1.02 -3.19 11.70
CA ILE A 82 0.35 -4.46 11.42
C ILE A 82 0.84 -5.46 12.47
N GLY A 83 0.00 -5.71 13.48
CA GLY A 83 0.29 -6.74 14.47
C GLY A 83 0.20 -8.12 13.84
N TYR A 84 1.33 -8.83 13.80
CA TYR A 84 1.33 -10.28 13.75
C TYR A 84 1.48 -10.77 15.18
N GLU A 85 0.39 -11.24 15.79
CA GLU A 85 0.53 -12.14 16.93
C GLU A 85 1.17 -13.41 16.38
N ASN A 86 2.44 -13.64 16.76
CA ASN A 86 3.03 -14.95 16.57
C ASN A 86 2.31 -15.87 17.56
N GLU A 87 1.35 -16.66 17.08
CA GLU A 87 0.95 -17.88 17.78
C GLU A 87 2.22 -18.72 17.94
N ARG A 88 2.71 -18.78 19.19
CA ARG A 88 3.84 -19.59 19.62
C ARG A 88 3.39 -21.01 19.89
#